data_AF-A0A7C1W1F3-F1
#
_entry.id   AF-A0A7C1W1F3-F1
#
_cell.length_a   1.000
_cell.length_b   1.000
_cell.length_c   1.000
_cell.angle_alpha   90.00
_cell.angle_beta   90.00
_cell.angle_gamma   90.00
#
_symmetry.space_group_name_H-M   'P 1'
#
loop_
_entity.id
_entity.type
_entity.pdbx_description
1 polymer ?
#
loop_
_entity_poly.entity_id
_entity_poly.type
_entity_poly.pdbx_seq_one_letter_code
_entity_poly.pdbx_strand_id
1 'polypeptide(L)'
;MSLLIRFILPIFFLISVLQLPAFAQEEDKKTLRVAIKPSEPWVMYDTKLPDDKKQPIGFSIDLWRGIAKEIHVKTQWVYTDNVKKLLEAVQEGRADAGIAAITIRSDREKVIDFSTSMYELGLQIMVREETGIGSPFSVLTEEVGQFLTLENLVIFLLALFCVTNFRWWADKWSPDEHRMFSQRYWLGVYEAFWWSLTMLLTWEAPKNRGLARLIDLSWHLIGLIALSVLTGVIAAALTIQAVGGAITSEKDLPDRQVAAVATDAPRDYLNKIGARVVPVETLNEGIQKLLDKEVEALVHDGPRLLYLAKLINRKRKVESKPGVLVIPAVFNQQNYGIVFPNSSPYLESANLALLKLREPVDLEDSFHEELKKKWIPQTD
;
A
#
# COMPACT_ATOMS: atom_id res chain seq x y z
N MET A 1 58.83 -23.24 65.39
CA MET A 1 58.31 -22.72 64.10
C MET A 1 58.24 -23.86 63.07
N SER A 2 57.53 -24.96 63.37
CA SER A 2 57.46 -26.16 62.50
C SER A 2 56.05 -26.78 62.39
N LEU A 3 55.05 -26.19 63.05
CA LEU A 3 53.65 -26.66 63.00
C LEU A 3 52.78 -25.89 62.00
N LEU A 4 53.16 -24.67 61.61
CA LEU A 4 52.40 -23.86 60.63
C LEU A 4 52.56 -24.34 59.18
N ILE A 5 53.63 -25.06 58.86
CA ILE A 5 53.97 -25.44 57.47
C ILE A 5 53.18 -26.68 57.00
N ARG A 6 52.67 -27.50 57.93
CA ARG A 6 51.95 -28.75 57.58
C ARG A 6 50.49 -28.58 57.18
N PHE A 7 49.87 -27.44 57.47
CA PHE A 7 48.47 -27.17 57.11
C PHE A 7 48.29 -26.28 55.87
N ILE A 8 49.35 -25.61 55.40
CA ILE A 8 49.28 -24.70 54.24
C ILE A 8 49.47 -25.47 52.92
N LEU A 9 50.23 -26.56 52.92
CA LEU A 9 50.50 -27.36 51.71
C LEU A 9 49.26 -28.02 51.06
N PRO A 10 48.27 -28.58 51.80
CA PRO A 10 47.11 -29.19 51.15
C PRO A 10 46.07 -28.15 50.67
N ILE A 11 46.04 -26.95 51.26
CA ILE A 11 45.13 -25.86 50.84
C ILE A 11 45.63 -25.23 49.53
N PHE A 12 46.94 -25.09 49.35
CA PHE A 12 47.52 -24.61 48.10
C PHE A 12 47.31 -25.59 46.93
N PHE A 13 47.33 -26.89 47.21
CA PHE A 13 47.06 -27.91 46.20
C PHE A 13 45.57 -27.95 45.80
N LEU A 14 44.65 -27.76 46.76
CA LEU A 14 43.21 -27.73 46.48
C LEU A 14 42.76 -26.46 45.70
N ILE A 15 43.43 -25.33 45.90
CA ILE A 15 43.15 -24.09 45.14
C ILE A 15 43.77 -24.13 43.73
N SER A 16 44.86 -24.86 43.52
CA SER A 16 45.47 -25.02 42.20
C SER A 16 44.67 -25.89 41.21
N VAL A 17 43.76 -26.74 41.72
CA VAL A 17 42.87 -27.57 40.87
C VAL A 17 41.60 -26.81 40.44
N LEU A 18 41.28 -25.69 41.09
CA LEU A 18 40.14 -24.82 40.76
C LEU A 18 40.47 -23.67 39.78
N GLN A 19 41.72 -23.57 39.34
CA GLN A 19 42.19 -22.59 38.36
C GLN A 19 42.53 -23.20 37.00
N LEU A 20 41.83 -24.28 36.59
CA LEU A 20 41.71 -24.54 35.17
C LEU A 20 40.92 -23.37 34.58
N PRO A 21 41.50 -22.53 33.70
CA PRO A 21 40.65 -21.68 32.89
C PRO A 21 39.71 -22.63 32.17
N ALA A 22 38.40 -22.44 32.39
CA ALA A 22 37.41 -22.95 31.48
C ALA A 22 37.77 -22.35 30.11
N PHE A 23 38.59 -23.06 29.35
CA PHE A 23 38.59 -22.96 27.91
C PHE A 23 37.18 -23.38 27.52
N ALA A 24 36.27 -22.41 27.52
CA ALA A 24 35.13 -22.47 26.64
C ALA A 24 35.74 -22.74 25.26
N GLN A 25 35.60 -23.97 24.77
CA GLN A 25 35.79 -24.27 23.37
C GLN A 25 34.86 -23.31 22.65
N GLU A 26 35.44 -22.24 22.10
CA GLU A 26 34.80 -21.48 21.05
C GLU A 26 34.65 -22.49 19.92
N GLU A 27 33.47 -23.11 19.82
CA GLU A 27 33.10 -23.97 18.70
C GLU A 27 33.53 -23.23 17.44
N ASP A 28 34.39 -23.86 16.64
CA ASP A 28 34.88 -23.29 15.40
C ASP A 28 33.70 -23.20 14.42
N LYS A 29 32.92 -22.12 14.55
CA LYS A 29 31.69 -21.92 13.80
C LYS A 29 32.05 -21.88 12.32
N LYS A 30 31.59 -22.89 11.60
CA LYS A 30 31.81 -23.00 10.16
C LYS A 30 31.31 -21.73 9.46
N THR A 31 32.10 -21.20 8.54
CA THR A 31 31.75 -20.01 7.76
C THR A 31 31.07 -20.43 6.46
N LEU A 32 29.89 -19.88 6.19
CA LEU A 32 29.16 -20.02 4.92
C LEU A 32 29.30 -18.77 4.07
N ARG A 33 29.55 -18.96 2.78
CA ARG A 33 29.55 -17.92 1.76
C ARG A 33 28.13 -17.76 1.22
N VAL A 34 27.56 -16.57 1.35
CA VAL A 34 26.14 -16.33 1.09
C VAL A 34 26.01 -15.27 0.02
N ALA A 35 25.51 -15.68 -1.15
CA ALA A 35 25.34 -14.80 -2.29
C ALA A 35 24.13 -13.87 -2.11
N ILE A 36 24.34 -12.57 -2.36
CA ILE A 36 23.30 -11.54 -2.25
C ILE A 36 23.30 -10.65 -3.47
N LYS A 37 22.14 -10.03 -3.74
CA LYS A 37 21.91 -9.09 -4.85
C LYS A 37 21.20 -7.84 -4.33
N PRO A 38 21.52 -6.62 -4.80
CA PRO A 38 20.74 -5.43 -4.48
C PRO A 38 19.27 -5.57 -4.90
N SER A 39 18.37 -5.44 -3.93
CA SER A 39 16.93 -5.48 -4.15
C SER A 39 16.22 -4.84 -2.96
N GLU A 40 15.77 -3.60 -3.07
CA GLU A 40 15.06 -2.91 -2.01
C GLU A 40 13.68 -3.56 -1.76
N PRO A 41 13.20 -3.68 -0.50
CA PRO A 41 13.89 -3.47 0.78
C PRO A 41 14.61 -4.72 1.33
N TRP A 42 14.76 -5.76 0.49
CA TRP A 42 15.33 -7.07 0.85
C TRP A 42 16.82 -7.02 1.16
N VAL A 43 17.60 -6.40 0.27
CA VAL A 43 19.05 -6.26 0.37
C VAL A 43 19.43 -4.88 -0.17
N MET A 44 20.05 -4.07 0.67
CA MET A 44 20.51 -2.72 0.39
C MET A 44 21.92 -2.54 0.93
N TYR A 45 22.74 -1.80 0.19
CA TYR A 45 24.10 -1.42 0.57
C TYR A 45 24.59 -0.28 -0.33
N ASP A 46 25.61 0.44 0.11
CA ASP A 46 26.26 1.43 -0.75
C ASP A 46 27.06 0.73 -1.86
N THR A 47 26.56 0.84 -3.08
CA THR A 47 27.18 0.25 -4.26
C THR A 47 28.50 0.92 -4.63
N LYS A 48 28.78 2.13 -4.12
CA LYS A 48 29.99 2.90 -4.40
C LYS A 48 31.17 2.51 -3.51
N LEU A 49 30.91 1.90 -2.36
CA LEU A 49 31.98 1.43 -1.48
C LEU A 49 32.66 0.18 -2.08
N PRO A 50 33.90 -0.15 -1.70
CA PRO A 50 34.51 -1.43 -2.04
C PRO A 50 33.92 -2.59 -1.20
N ASP A 51 33.95 -3.82 -1.71
CA ASP A 51 33.24 -4.99 -1.12
C ASP A 51 33.64 -5.33 0.32
N ASP A 52 34.89 -5.05 0.70
CA ASP A 52 35.43 -5.24 2.06
C ASP A 52 34.82 -4.27 3.09
N LYS A 53 34.29 -3.13 2.64
CA LYS A 53 33.66 -2.10 3.48
C LYS A 53 32.14 -2.07 3.37
N LYS A 54 31.56 -2.80 2.41
CA LYS A 54 30.11 -2.93 2.27
C LYS A 54 29.56 -3.73 3.44
N GLN A 55 28.60 -3.14 4.14
CA GLN A 55 27.75 -3.89 5.07
C GLN A 55 26.33 -3.94 4.50
N PRO A 56 25.82 -5.14 4.17
CA PRO A 56 24.48 -5.28 3.67
C PRO A 56 23.47 -5.13 4.82
N ILE A 57 22.33 -4.53 4.49
CA ILE A 57 21.16 -4.36 5.36
C ILE A 57 19.89 -4.70 4.57
N GLY A 58 18.78 -4.91 5.27
CA GLY A 58 17.48 -5.20 4.66
C GLY A 58 16.86 -6.48 5.21
N PHE A 59 15.64 -6.76 4.76
CA PHE A 59 14.84 -7.89 5.26
C PHE A 59 15.57 -9.23 5.11
N SER A 60 16.10 -9.54 3.92
CA SER A 60 16.81 -10.79 3.65
C SER A 60 18.08 -10.92 4.47
N ILE A 61 18.77 -9.80 4.72
CA ILE A 61 20.01 -9.81 5.48
C ILE A 61 19.75 -10.09 6.96
N ASP A 62 18.77 -9.42 7.55
CA ASP A 62 18.39 -9.64 8.94
C ASP A 62 17.78 -11.04 9.14
N LEU A 63 16.99 -11.52 8.18
CA LEU A 63 16.46 -12.89 8.19
C LEU A 63 17.59 -13.93 8.17
N TRP A 64 18.56 -13.77 7.25
CA TRP A 64 19.69 -14.69 7.18
C TRP A 64 20.56 -14.64 8.45
N ARG A 65 20.76 -13.46 9.05
CA ARG A 65 21.46 -13.34 10.34
C ARG A 65 20.75 -14.13 11.44
N GLY A 66 19.41 -14.10 11.47
CA GLY A 66 18.59 -14.93 12.36
C GLY A 66 18.83 -16.42 12.10
N ILE A 67 18.74 -16.85 10.83
CA ILE A 67 18.97 -18.25 10.44
C ILE A 67 20.38 -18.70 10.82
N ALA A 68 21.41 -17.92 10.47
CA ALA A 68 22.81 -18.24 10.76
C ALA A 68 23.09 -18.37 12.25
N LYS A 69 22.39 -17.60 13.10
CA LYS A 69 22.45 -17.73 14.56
C LYS A 69 21.86 -19.06 15.03
N GLU A 70 20.71 -19.47 14.49
CA GLU A 70 20.03 -20.73 14.82
C GLU A 70 20.82 -21.96 14.36
N ILE A 71 21.48 -21.91 13.20
CA ILE A 71 22.30 -23.01 12.68
C ILE A 71 23.78 -22.92 13.10
N HIS A 72 24.12 -21.97 13.99
CA HIS A 72 25.46 -21.77 14.56
C HIS A 72 26.60 -21.58 13.54
N VAL A 73 26.35 -20.88 12.42
CA VAL A 73 27.37 -20.60 11.38
C VAL A 73 27.79 -19.13 11.35
N LYS A 74 29.01 -18.87 10.88
CA LYS A 74 29.46 -17.53 10.48
C LYS A 74 29.05 -17.26 9.03
N THR A 75 28.82 -15.99 8.68
CA THR A 75 28.43 -15.61 7.31
C THR A 75 29.49 -14.73 6.67
N GLN A 76 29.88 -15.08 5.44
CA GLN A 76 30.66 -14.27 4.54
C GLN A 76 29.79 -13.90 3.33
N TRP A 77 29.62 -12.62 3.05
CA TRP A 77 28.77 -12.17 1.95
C TRP A 77 29.50 -12.28 0.61
N VAL A 78 28.80 -12.79 -0.41
CA VAL A 78 29.24 -12.82 -1.80
C VAL A 78 28.35 -11.86 -2.59
N TYR A 79 28.90 -10.75 -3.05
CA TYR A 79 28.14 -9.72 -3.75
C TYR A 79 27.95 -10.08 -5.22
N THR A 80 26.72 -9.98 -5.71
CA THR A 80 26.37 -10.26 -7.10
C THR A 80 25.45 -9.18 -7.68
N ASP A 81 25.49 -8.98 -9.00
CA ASP A 81 24.75 -7.88 -9.63
C ASP A 81 23.28 -8.21 -9.90
N ASN A 82 22.98 -9.47 -10.22
CA ASN A 82 21.66 -9.89 -10.66
C ASN A 82 21.38 -11.35 -10.27
N VAL A 83 20.11 -11.77 -10.42
CA VAL A 83 19.65 -13.10 -9.96
C VAL A 83 20.37 -14.20 -10.72
N LYS A 84 20.65 -14.01 -12.02
CA LYS A 84 21.36 -15.00 -12.82
C LYS A 84 22.76 -15.27 -12.25
N LYS A 85 23.55 -14.22 -12.00
CA LYS A 85 24.88 -14.35 -11.40
C LYS A 85 24.85 -14.94 -9.99
N LEU A 86 23.80 -14.62 -9.21
CA LEU A 86 23.59 -15.20 -7.89
C LEU A 86 23.38 -16.72 -7.98
N LEU A 87 22.47 -17.16 -8.85
CA LEU A 87 22.21 -18.58 -9.07
C LEU A 87 23.45 -19.31 -9.60
N GLU A 88 24.17 -18.72 -10.57
CA GLU A 88 25.44 -19.25 -11.08
C GLU A 88 26.49 -19.41 -9.96
N ALA A 89 26.63 -18.42 -9.06
CA ALA A 89 27.59 -18.49 -7.97
C ALA A 89 27.29 -19.64 -6.99
N VAL A 90 26.01 -19.92 -6.73
CA VAL A 90 25.60 -21.03 -5.86
C VAL A 90 25.75 -22.36 -6.60
N GLN A 91 25.33 -22.44 -7.86
CA GLN A 91 25.44 -23.64 -8.68
C GLN A 91 26.91 -24.09 -8.88
N GLU A 92 27.83 -23.14 -9.06
CA GLU A 92 29.27 -23.40 -9.24
C GLU A 92 30.02 -23.62 -7.91
N GLY A 93 29.34 -23.57 -6.77
CA GLY A 93 29.96 -23.72 -5.45
C GLY A 93 30.87 -22.55 -5.05
N ARG A 94 30.73 -21.38 -5.70
CA ARG A 94 31.36 -20.12 -5.25
C ARG A 94 30.65 -19.53 -4.03
N ALA A 95 29.39 -19.87 -3.84
CA ALA A 95 28.60 -19.61 -2.64
C ALA A 95 27.92 -20.89 -2.15
N ASP A 96 27.73 -21.00 -0.84
CA ASP A 96 27.13 -22.16 -0.17
C ASP A 96 25.60 -22.00 -0.01
N ALA A 97 25.12 -20.76 -0.11
CA ALA A 97 23.70 -20.41 -0.17
C ALA A 97 23.53 -19.05 -0.88
N GLY A 98 22.29 -18.69 -1.24
CA GLY A 98 21.96 -17.37 -1.78
C GLY A 98 20.64 -16.86 -1.25
N ILE A 99 20.59 -15.59 -0.87
CA ILE A 99 19.39 -14.95 -0.34
C ILE A 99 19.22 -13.53 -0.90
N ALA A 100 18.09 -13.29 -1.56
CA ALA A 100 17.68 -12.00 -2.12
C ALA A 100 16.20 -12.11 -2.53
N ALA A 101 15.68 -11.13 -3.27
CA ALA A 101 14.41 -11.25 -3.99
C ALA A 101 14.48 -12.30 -5.11
N ILE A 102 14.38 -13.59 -4.77
CA ILE A 102 14.50 -14.73 -5.70
C ILE A 102 13.18 -15.49 -5.71
N THR A 103 12.40 -15.31 -6.77
CA THR A 103 11.17 -16.09 -7.02
C THR A 103 11.49 -17.57 -7.18
N ILE A 104 10.82 -18.41 -6.40
CA ILE A 104 10.80 -19.86 -6.55
C ILE A 104 10.13 -20.18 -7.90
N ARG A 105 10.84 -20.90 -8.77
CA ARG A 105 10.31 -21.32 -10.08
C ARG A 105 10.78 -22.72 -10.43
N SER A 106 9.93 -23.45 -11.15
CA SER A 106 10.20 -24.84 -11.55
C SER A 106 11.36 -25.00 -12.53
N ASP A 107 11.67 -23.99 -13.35
CA ASP A 107 12.84 -23.99 -14.22
C ASP A 107 14.15 -23.75 -13.45
N ARG A 108 14.10 -23.03 -12.33
CA ARG A 108 15.26 -22.80 -11.45
C ARG A 108 15.52 -24.01 -10.54
N GLU A 109 14.47 -24.61 -9.98
CA GLU A 109 14.56 -25.80 -9.11
C GLU A 109 15.23 -27.02 -9.79
N LYS A 110 15.31 -27.04 -11.12
CA LYS A 110 16.01 -28.11 -11.86
C LYS A 110 17.52 -28.10 -11.67
N VAL A 111 18.10 -26.96 -11.32
CA VAL A 111 19.57 -26.75 -11.26
C VAL A 111 20.05 -26.27 -9.90
N ILE A 112 19.13 -25.96 -8.99
CA ILE A 112 19.40 -25.47 -7.64
C ILE A 112 18.24 -25.93 -6.73
N ASP A 113 18.48 -26.08 -5.42
CA ASP A 113 17.42 -26.41 -4.47
C ASP A 113 16.92 -25.13 -3.77
N PHE A 114 15.61 -24.96 -3.64
CA PHE A 114 15.00 -23.89 -2.84
C PHE A 114 14.66 -24.33 -1.40
N SER A 115 14.79 -23.41 -0.46
CA SER A 115 14.19 -23.51 0.87
C SER A 115 12.66 -23.46 0.79
N THR A 116 12.00 -23.72 1.92
CA THR A 116 10.62 -23.26 2.11
C THR A 116 10.52 -21.74 1.91
N SER A 117 9.32 -21.27 1.60
CA SER A 117 9.07 -19.85 1.32
C SER A 117 9.58 -18.97 2.46
N MET A 118 10.52 -18.07 2.16
CA MET A 118 10.99 -17.05 3.08
C MET A 118 10.06 -15.83 3.11
N TYR A 119 9.28 -15.61 2.06
CA TYR A 119 8.30 -14.53 1.98
C TYR A 119 7.29 -14.79 0.86
N GLU A 120 5.99 -14.71 1.17
CA GLU A 120 4.91 -14.75 0.19
C GLU A 120 4.48 -13.34 -0.22
N LEU A 121 4.41 -13.06 -1.52
CA LEU A 121 3.99 -11.78 -2.07
C LEU A 121 3.18 -11.98 -3.35
N GLY A 122 2.69 -10.88 -3.91
CA GLY A 122 2.21 -10.88 -5.29
C GLY A 122 2.66 -9.62 -6.01
N LEU A 123 2.34 -9.59 -7.31
CA LEU A 123 2.53 -8.41 -8.13
C LEU A 123 1.48 -7.36 -7.75
N GLN A 124 1.88 -6.09 -7.81
CA GLN A 124 0.99 -4.95 -7.73
C GLN A 124 1.29 -3.98 -8.86
N ILE A 125 0.38 -3.03 -9.05
CA ILE A 125 0.45 -2.00 -10.08
C ILE A 125 0.80 -0.70 -9.39
N MET A 126 1.85 -0.04 -9.86
CA MET A 126 2.15 1.34 -9.54
C MET A 126 1.66 2.23 -10.69
N VAL A 127 0.89 3.25 -10.36
CA VAL A 127 0.39 4.27 -11.27
C VAL A 127 0.89 5.64 -10.81
N ARG A 128 0.82 6.63 -11.70
CA ARG A 128 1.02 8.02 -11.30
C ARG A 128 -0.14 8.44 -10.39
N GLU A 129 0.17 9.24 -9.38
CA GLU A 129 -0.86 10.03 -8.72
C GLU A 129 -1.32 11.12 -9.72
N GLU A 130 -2.42 10.88 -10.42
CA GLU A 130 -3.03 11.88 -11.29
C GLU A 130 -3.60 12.99 -10.40
N THR A 131 -3.09 14.22 -10.57
CA THR A 131 -3.55 15.45 -9.88
C THR A 131 -5.02 15.84 -10.17
N GLY A 132 -5.77 14.98 -10.87
CA GLY A 132 -7.16 15.19 -11.27
C GLY A 132 -8.17 14.26 -10.60
N ILE A 133 -7.75 13.25 -9.83
CA ILE A 133 -8.67 12.59 -8.88
C ILE A 133 -8.71 13.49 -7.66
N GLY A 134 -9.45 14.59 -7.77
CA GLY A 134 -9.70 15.46 -6.64
C GLY A 134 -10.23 14.65 -5.45
N SER A 135 -10.04 15.11 -4.21
CA SER A 135 -10.72 14.47 -3.09
C SER A 135 -12.23 14.34 -3.40
N PRO A 136 -12.96 13.33 -2.89
CA PRO A 136 -14.42 13.27 -3.04
C PRO A 136 -15.10 14.59 -2.68
N PHE A 137 -14.49 15.32 -1.73
CA PHE A 137 -14.90 16.67 -1.36
C PHE A 137 -14.75 17.71 -2.48
N SER A 138 -13.66 17.69 -3.26
CA SER A 138 -13.49 18.62 -4.39
C SER A 138 -14.49 18.37 -5.53
N VAL A 139 -14.82 17.11 -5.82
CA VAL A 139 -15.89 16.75 -6.77
C VAL A 139 -17.23 17.29 -6.29
N LEU A 140 -17.55 17.09 -5.01
CA LEU A 140 -18.75 17.67 -4.39
C LEU A 140 -18.79 19.19 -4.55
N THR A 141 -17.68 19.90 -4.30
CA THR A 141 -17.65 21.37 -4.41
C THR A 141 -17.79 21.85 -5.86
N GLU A 142 -17.26 21.12 -6.83
CA GLU A 142 -17.37 21.47 -8.25
C GLU A 142 -18.80 21.25 -8.75
N GLU A 143 -19.39 20.08 -8.50
CA GLU A 143 -20.76 19.76 -8.90
C GLU A 143 -21.78 20.67 -8.22
N VAL A 144 -21.66 20.91 -6.92
CA VAL A 144 -22.51 21.89 -6.20
C VAL A 144 -22.29 23.30 -6.74
N GLY A 145 -21.05 23.65 -7.10
CA GLY A 145 -20.71 24.94 -7.70
C GLY A 145 -21.45 25.21 -9.01
N GLN A 146 -21.67 24.18 -9.84
CA GLN A 146 -22.45 24.30 -11.08
C GLN A 146 -23.92 24.65 -10.82
N PHE A 147 -24.50 24.18 -9.71
CA PHE A 147 -25.85 24.56 -9.29
C PHE A 147 -25.92 25.98 -8.69
N LEU A 148 -24.80 26.49 -8.14
CA LEU A 148 -24.70 27.81 -7.50
C LEU A 148 -24.19 28.93 -8.42
N THR A 149 -24.22 28.74 -9.74
CA THR A 149 -23.90 29.80 -10.71
C THR A 149 -24.87 30.98 -10.57
N LEU A 150 -24.43 32.19 -10.92
CA LEU A 150 -25.26 33.39 -10.81
C LEU A 150 -26.59 33.27 -11.58
N GLU A 151 -26.56 32.64 -12.76
CA GLU A 151 -27.75 32.41 -13.58
C GLU A 151 -28.77 31.51 -12.86
N ASN A 152 -28.32 30.35 -12.36
CA ASN A 152 -29.18 29.40 -11.64
C ASN A 152 -29.72 30.00 -10.34
N LEU A 153 -28.89 30.77 -9.63
CA LEU A 153 -29.29 31.47 -8.41
C LEU A 153 -30.37 32.52 -8.67
N VAL A 154 -30.26 33.27 -9.76
CA VAL A 154 -31.30 34.23 -10.18
C VAL A 154 -32.60 33.50 -10.55
N ILE A 155 -32.54 32.42 -11.32
CA ILE A 155 -33.72 31.62 -11.67
C ILE A 155 -34.39 31.05 -10.41
N PHE A 156 -33.60 30.52 -9.48
CA PHE A 156 -34.09 29.98 -8.21
C PHE A 156 -34.77 31.05 -7.35
N LEU A 157 -34.16 32.23 -7.22
CA LEU A 157 -34.74 33.35 -6.48
C LEU A 157 -36.03 33.87 -7.14
N LEU A 158 -36.10 33.91 -8.46
CA LEU A 158 -37.33 34.27 -9.19
C LEU A 158 -38.43 33.22 -8.98
N ALA A 159 -38.10 31.93 -9.02
CA ALA A 159 -39.05 30.86 -8.74
C ALA A 159 -39.58 30.95 -7.30
N LEU A 160 -38.70 31.17 -6.31
CA LEU A 160 -39.07 31.42 -4.91
C LEU A 160 -39.98 32.64 -4.78
N PHE A 161 -39.63 33.75 -5.43
CA PHE A 161 -40.45 34.96 -5.41
C PHE A 161 -41.85 34.70 -5.98
N CYS A 162 -41.94 34.03 -7.14
CA CYS A 162 -43.21 33.69 -7.77
C CYS A 162 -44.07 32.79 -6.87
N VAL A 163 -43.50 31.70 -6.34
CA VAL A 163 -44.24 30.74 -5.52
C VAL A 163 -44.65 31.34 -4.18
N THR A 164 -43.80 32.15 -3.57
CA THR A 164 -44.12 32.89 -2.34
C THR A 164 -45.34 33.79 -2.54
N ASN A 165 -45.32 34.63 -3.57
CA ASN A 165 -46.42 35.55 -3.86
C ASN A 165 -47.70 34.81 -4.26
N PHE A 166 -47.57 33.74 -5.05
CA PHE A 166 -48.71 32.95 -5.50
C PHE A 166 -49.33 32.17 -4.34
N ARG A 167 -48.52 31.65 -3.43
CA ARG A 167 -48.98 30.96 -2.22
C ARG A 167 -49.64 31.91 -1.23
N TRP A 168 -49.08 33.11 -1.00
CA TRP A 168 -49.71 34.14 -0.18
C TRP A 168 -51.05 34.59 -0.78
N TRP A 169 -51.10 34.79 -2.09
CA TRP A 169 -52.34 35.12 -2.79
C TRP A 169 -53.38 34.02 -2.62
N ALA A 170 -53.01 32.75 -2.80
CA ALA A 170 -53.92 31.62 -2.57
C ALA A 170 -54.42 31.55 -1.11
N ASP A 171 -53.58 31.91 -0.13
CA ASP A 171 -53.95 31.97 1.29
C ASP A 171 -55.05 33.00 1.58
N LYS A 172 -55.04 34.12 0.83
CA LYS A 172 -56.05 35.18 0.97
C LYS A 172 -57.47 34.70 0.65
N TRP A 173 -57.59 33.74 -0.26
CA TRP A 173 -58.87 33.14 -0.64
C TRP A 173 -59.27 31.93 0.21
N SER A 174 -58.40 31.51 1.14
CA SER A 174 -58.69 30.40 2.05
C SER A 174 -59.60 30.83 3.23
N PRO A 175 -60.47 29.93 3.72
CA PRO A 175 -61.24 30.14 4.95
C PRO A 175 -60.34 30.41 6.16
N ASP A 176 -60.80 31.21 7.12
CA ASP A 176 -59.99 31.69 8.26
C ASP A 176 -59.32 30.56 9.06
N GLU A 177 -59.97 29.41 9.20
CA GLU A 177 -59.44 28.24 9.93
C GLU A 177 -58.19 27.62 9.28
N HIS A 178 -57.95 27.89 7.99
CA HIS A 178 -56.85 27.31 7.20
C HIS A 178 -55.83 28.36 6.75
N ARG A 179 -55.90 29.60 7.25
CA ARG A 179 -54.93 30.66 6.91
C ARG A 179 -53.64 30.47 7.68
N MET A 180 -52.52 30.48 6.95
CA MET A 180 -51.19 30.29 7.53
C MET A 180 -50.41 31.61 7.64
N PHE A 181 -50.76 32.61 6.84
CA PHE A 181 -49.97 33.83 6.71
C PHE A 181 -50.76 35.09 7.08
N SER A 182 -50.03 36.12 7.49
CA SER A 182 -50.60 37.44 7.76
C SER A 182 -51.26 38.07 6.52
N GLN A 183 -52.38 38.75 6.72
CA GLN A 183 -53.08 39.52 5.68
C GLN A 183 -52.34 40.80 5.27
N ARG A 184 -51.36 41.25 6.07
CA ARG A 184 -50.49 42.36 5.72
C ARG A 184 -49.49 41.86 4.68
N TYR A 185 -49.51 42.44 3.48
CA TYR A 185 -48.70 42.00 2.33
C TYR A 185 -47.25 41.69 2.70
N TRP A 186 -46.51 42.64 3.27
CA TRP A 186 -45.09 42.46 3.58
C TRP A 186 -44.82 41.36 4.62
N LEU A 187 -45.66 41.25 5.65
CA LEU A 187 -45.48 40.26 6.71
C LEU A 187 -45.86 38.86 6.20
N GLY A 188 -46.97 38.75 5.46
CA GLY A 188 -47.43 37.49 4.89
C GLY A 188 -46.52 36.95 3.78
N VAL A 189 -45.95 37.82 2.95
CA VAL A 189 -44.94 37.42 1.94
C VAL A 189 -43.66 36.94 2.61
N TYR A 190 -43.22 37.57 3.70
CA TYR A 190 -42.05 37.10 4.46
C TYR A 190 -42.29 35.70 5.08
N GLU A 191 -43.45 35.50 5.71
CA GLU A 191 -43.82 34.19 6.27
C GLU A 191 -43.97 33.12 5.18
N ALA A 192 -44.56 33.48 4.04
CA ALA A 192 -44.68 32.60 2.88
C ALA A 192 -43.31 32.31 2.22
N PHE A 193 -42.35 33.23 2.28
CA PHE A 193 -40.98 33.01 1.81
C PHE A 193 -40.28 31.99 2.72
N TRP A 194 -40.39 32.16 4.03
CA TRP A 194 -39.86 31.20 5.00
C TRP A 194 -40.49 29.81 4.83
N TRP A 195 -41.80 29.76 4.59
CA TRP A 195 -42.49 28.52 4.21
C TRP A 195 -41.94 27.94 2.91
N SER A 196 -41.76 28.73 1.85
CA SER A 196 -41.30 28.26 0.55
C SER A 196 -39.88 27.69 0.62
N LEU A 197 -39.02 28.28 1.45
CA LEU A 197 -37.67 27.78 1.70
C LEU A 197 -37.67 26.46 2.49
N THR A 198 -38.48 26.37 3.55
CA THR A 198 -38.51 25.17 4.42
C THR A 198 -39.23 23.99 3.76
N MET A 199 -40.32 24.24 3.02
CA MET A 199 -41.14 23.23 2.34
C MET A 199 -40.38 22.44 1.25
N LEU A 200 -39.29 23.00 0.71
CA LEU A 200 -38.40 22.29 -0.22
C LEU A 200 -37.70 21.09 0.44
N LEU A 201 -37.49 21.15 1.76
CA LEU A 201 -36.72 20.16 2.52
C LEU A 201 -37.56 19.39 3.55
N THR A 202 -38.65 19.97 4.04
CA THR A 202 -39.48 19.37 5.08
C THR A 202 -40.60 18.50 4.49
N TRP A 203 -40.89 17.38 5.16
CA TRP A 203 -41.99 16.47 4.83
C TRP A 203 -43.33 16.89 5.47
N GLU A 204 -43.39 18.08 6.06
CA GLU A 204 -44.60 18.55 6.73
C GLU A 204 -45.60 19.07 5.71
N ALA A 205 -46.59 18.25 5.34
CA ALA A 205 -47.70 18.68 4.51
C ALA A 205 -48.63 19.59 5.32
N PRO A 206 -48.77 20.87 4.96
CA PRO A 206 -49.71 21.76 5.62
C PRO A 206 -51.14 21.23 5.50
N LYS A 207 -51.95 21.46 6.54
CA LYS A 207 -53.37 21.05 6.57
C LYS A 207 -54.24 22.00 5.74
N ASN A 208 -53.93 22.18 4.45
CA ASN A 208 -54.60 23.13 3.55
C ASN A 208 -55.60 22.45 2.61
N ARG A 209 -56.54 23.23 2.04
CA ARG A 209 -57.55 22.77 1.08
C ARG A 209 -57.56 23.64 -0.18
N GLY A 210 -58.11 23.12 -1.28
CA GLY A 210 -58.25 23.88 -2.54
C GLY A 210 -56.90 24.19 -3.22
N LEU A 211 -56.78 25.40 -3.79
CA LEU A 211 -55.61 25.82 -4.59
C LEU A 211 -54.31 25.84 -3.79
N ALA A 212 -54.34 26.25 -2.51
CA ALA A 212 -53.16 26.26 -1.65
C ALA A 212 -52.53 24.86 -1.52
N ARG A 213 -53.36 23.82 -1.38
CA ARG A 213 -52.88 22.42 -1.32
C ARG A 213 -52.21 21.98 -2.62
N LEU A 214 -52.74 22.38 -3.77
CA LEU A 214 -52.12 22.04 -5.07
C LEU A 214 -50.76 22.71 -5.23
N ILE A 215 -50.64 23.96 -4.79
CA ILE A 215 -49.37 24.70 -4.79
C ILE A 215 -48.37 24.04 -3.84
N ASP A 216 -48.78 23.73 -2.62
CA ASP A 216 -47.94 23.08 -1.60
C ASP A 216 -47.40 21.73 -2.11
N LEU A 217 -48.28 20.89 -2.69
CA LEU A 217 -47.90 19.58 -3.25
C LEU A 217 -46.96 19.72 -4.45
N SER A 218 -47.23 20.66 -5.35
CA SER A 218 -46.41 20.88 -6.55
C SER A 218 -45.02 21.37 -6.17
N TRP A 219 -44.94 22.32 -5.23
CA TRP A 219 -43.67 22.87 -4.76
C TRP A 219 -42.84 21.82 -4.02
N HIS A 220 -43.50 21.00 -3.19
CA HIS A 220 -42.82 19.89 -2.52
C HIS A 220 -42.29 18.85 -3.51
N LEU A 221 -43.07 18.49 -4.55
CA LEU A 221 -42.63 17.58 -5.60
C LEU A 221 -41.40 18.13 -6.35
N ILE A 222 -41.37 19.44 -6.63
CA ILE A 222 -40.21 20.09 -7.24
C ILE A 222 -38.98 19.99 -6.31
N GLY A 223 -39.14 20.21 -5.01
CA GLY A 223 -38.06 20.03 -4.03
C GLY A 223 -37.51 18.60 -4.00
N LEU A 224 -38.39 17.60 -4.01
CA LEU A 224 -37.99 16.18 -4.06
C LEU A 224 -37.25 15.83 -5.35
N ILE A 225 -37.73 16.31 -6.51
CA ILE A 225 -37.06 16.11 -7.80
C ILE A 225 -35.69 16.78 -7.79
N ALA A 226 -35.60 18.03 -7.32
CA ALA A 226 -34.33 18.76 -7.25
C ALA A 226 -33.30 18.04 -6.36
N LEU A 227 -33.73 17.56 -5.18
CA LEU A 227 -32.88 16.78 -4.29
C LEU A 227 -32.44 15.46 -4.95
N SER A 228 -33.35 14.75 -5.62
CA SER A 228 -33.03 13.50 -6.33
C SER A 228 -32.06 13.71 -7.50
N VAL A 229 -32.19 14.82 -8.23
CA VAL A 229 -31.27 15.16 -9.32
C VAL A 229 -29.90 15.50 -8.76
N LEU A 230 -29.82 16.31 -7.71
CA LEU A 230 -28.56 16.66 -7.05
C LEU A 230 -27.83 15.40 -6.56
N THR A 231 -28.53 14.49 -5.87
CA THR A 231 -27.93 13.24 -5.40
C THR A 231 -27.52 12.34 -6.56
N GLY A 232 -28.31 12.27 -7.63
CA GLY A 232 -27.99 11.50 -8.83
C GLY A 232 -26.74 12.02 -9.56
N VAL A 233 -26.61 13.33 -9.71
CA VAL A 233 -25.45 13.98 -10.34
C VAL A 233 -24.19 13.75 -9.50
N ILE A 234 -24.27 13.96 -8.18
CA ILE A 234 -23.16 13.70 -7.27
C ILE A 234 -22.73 12.23 -7.33
N ALA A 235 -23.69 11.29 -7.28
CA ALA A 235 -23.38 9.87 -7.35
C ALA A 235 -22.74 9.48 -8.69
N ALA A 236 -23.23 10.04 -9.81
CA ALA A 236 -22.65 9.83 -11.13
C ALA A 236 -21.23 10.40 -11.22
N ALA A 237 -20.99 11.61 -10.70
CA ALA A 237 -19.66 12.23 -10.68
C ALA A 237 -18.66 11.43 -9.85
N LEU A 238 -19.06 10.97 -8.66
CA LEU A 238 -18.24 10.07 -7.83
C LEU A 238 -17.98 8.73 -8.52
N THR A 239 -18.95 8.20 -9.27
CA THR A 239 -18.77 6.98 -10.06
C THR A 239 -17.79 7.20 -11.21
N ILE A 240 -17.90 8.31 -11.95
CA ILE A 240 -16.96 8.67 -13.02
C ILE A 240 -15.55 8.85 -12.45
N GLN A 241 -15.42 9.47 -11.27
CA GLN A 241 -14.13 9.58 -10.59
C GLN A 241 -13.54 8.19 -10.24
N ALA A 242 -14.38 7.25 -9.80
CA ALA A 242 -13.95 5.89 -9.49
C ALA A 242 -13.65 5.04 -10.75
N VAL A 243 -14.29 5.34 -11.88
CA VAL A 243 -14.23 4.57 -13.14
C VAL A 243 -13.30 5.22 -14.19
N GLY A 244 -12.93 6.49 -14.00
CA GLY A 244 -12.25 7.32 -14.98
C GLY A 244 -10.81 6.89 -15.23
N GLY A 245 -10.61 5.92 -16.12
CA GLY A 245 -9.34 5.62 -16.80
C GLY A 245 -8.19 5.11 -15.92
N ALA A 246 -8.37 5.05 -14.60
CA ALA A 246 -7.37 4.55 -13.67
C ALA A 246 -7.27 3.02 -13.78
N ILE A 247 -6.05 2.52 -13.87
CA ILE A 247 -5.77 1.10 -13.76
C ILE A 247 -6.01 0.72 -12.29
N THR A 248 -7.07 -0.04 -12.02
CA THR A 248 -7.49 -0.41 -10.66
C THR A 248 -7.21 -1.88 -10.33
N SER A 249 -7.02 -2.70 -11.36
CA SER A 249 -6.75 -4.12 -11.21
C SER A 249 -5.96 -4.68 -12.39
N GLU A 250 -5.50 -5.91 -12.24
CA GLU A 250 -4.85 -6.66 -13.31
C GLU A 250 -5.69 -6.72 -14.61
N LYS A 251 -7.02 -6.76 -14.48
CA LYS A 251 -7.95 -6.87 -15.62
C LYS A 251 -7.94 -5.65 -16.53
N ASP A 252 -7.41 -4.53 -16.05
CA ASP A 252 -7.33 -3.27 -16.78
C ASP A 252 -6.01 -3.12 -17.56
N LEU A 253 -5.06 -4.04 -17.35
CA LEU A 253 -3.74 -4.04 -17.99
C LEU A 253 -3.70 -4.46 -19.48
N PRO A 254 -4.60 -5.30 -20.02
CA PRO A 254 -4.60 -5.63 -21.43
C PRO A 254 -4.63 -4.37 -22.31
N ASP A 255 -3.86 -4.36 -23.41
CA ASP A 255 -3.67 -3.22 -24.32
C ASP A 255 -3.03 -1.93 -23.75
N ARG A 256 -2.82 -1.83 -22.44
CA ARG A 256 -2.15 -0.68 -21.79
C ARG A 256 -0.64 -0.75 -21.92
N GLN A 257 0.01 0.40 -21.92
CA GLN A 257 1.47 0.49 -21.88
C GLN A 257 1.96 0.31 -20.44
N VAL A 258 2.58 -0.84 -20.16
CA VAL A 258 3.00 -1.24 -18.81
C VAL A 258 4.51 -1.46 -18.79
N ALA A 259 5.23 -0.72 -17.93
CA ALA A 259 6.64 -0.96 -17.70
C ALA A 259 6.85 -2.21 -16.85
N ALA A 260 7.85 -3.02 -17.21
CA ALA A 260 8.33 -4.14 -16.39
C ALA A 260 9.83 -4.39 -16.64
N VAL A 261 10.52 -4.88 -15.61
CA VAL A 261 11.96 -5.15 -15.70
C VAL A 261 12.23 -6.31 -16.67
N ALA A 262 13.13 -6.09 -17.63
CA ALA A 262 13.31 -6.96 -18.80
C ALA A 262 13.64 -8.43 -18.49
N THR A 263 14.33 -8.69 -17.38
CA THR A 263 14.81 -10.03 -16.99
C THR A 263 13.99 -10.68 -15.87
N ASP A 264 12.83 -10.10 -15.54
CA ASP A 264 12.11 -10.45 -14.31
C ASP A 264 10.79 -11.21 -14.56
N ALA A 265 10.36 -11.98 -13.56
CA ALA A 265 9.14 -12.78 -13.60
C ALA A 265 7.85 -11.98 -13.93
N PRO A 266 7.67 -10.71 -13.48
CA PRO A 266 6.52 -9.89 -13.85
C PRO A 266 6.35 -9.70 -15.36
N ARG A 267 7.45 -9.57 -16.12
CA ARG A 267 7.41 -9.34 -17.56
C ARG A 267 6.80 -10.53 -18.31
N ASP A 268 7.22 -11.75 -17.96
CA ASP A 268 6.71 -12.98 -18.56
C ASP A 268 5.20 -13.15 -18.29
N TYR A 269 4.73 -12.66 -17.14
CA TYR A 269 3.31 -12.66 -16.78
C TYR A 269 2.50 -11.65 -17.61
N LEU A 270 2.97 -10.40 -17.70
CA LEU A 270 2.29 -9.34 -18.44
C LEU A 270 2.11 -9.67 -19.93
N ASN A 271 3.10 -10.33 -20.52
CA ASN A 271 3.02 -10.81 -21.91
C ASN A 271 1.91 -11.86 -22.10
N LYS A 272 1.62 -12.69 -21.09
CA LYS A 272 0.55 -13.70 -21.16
C LYS A 272 -0.85 -13.09 -21.10
N ILE A 273 -1.01 -11.97 -20.39
CA ILE A 273 -2.31 -11.30 -20.22
C ILE A 273 -2.59 -10.27 -21.32
N GLY A 274 -1.69 -10.09 -22.30
CA GLY A 274 -1.90 -9.21 -23.44
C GLY A 274 -1.63 -7.72 -23.18
N ALA A 275 -0.84 -7.38 -22.15
CA ALA A 275 -0.40 -6.01 -21.93
C ALA A 275 0.68 -5.60 -22.95
N ARG A 276 0.75 -4.31 -23.30
CA ARG A 276 1.84 -3.77 -24.13
C ARG A 276 3.05 -3.46 -23.25
N VAL A 277 3.88 -4.48 -23.05
CA VAL A 277 5.01 -4.39 -22.12
C VAL A 277 6.12 -3.52 -22.68
N VAL A 278 6.49 -2.48 -21.93
CA VAL A 278 7.67 -1.65 -22.17
C VAL A 278 8.80 -2.17 -21.27
N PRO A 279 9.79 -2.90 -21.83
CA PRO A 279 10.88 -3.43 -21.03
C PRO A 279 11.78 -2.30 -20.52
N VAL A 280 12.15 -2.36 -19.24
CA VAL A 280 13.12 -1.45 -18.62
C VAL A 280 14.29 -2.22 -18.01
N GLU A 281 15.47 -1.61 -17.95
CA GLU A 281 16.65 -2.23 -17.34
C GLU A 281 16.58 -2.19 -15.83
N THR A 282 16.08 -1.06 -15.29
CA THR A 282 15.99 -0.84 -13.85
C THR A 282 14.59 -0.41 -13.45
N LEU A 283 14.21 -0.71 -12.21
CA LEU A 283 12.93 -0.27 -11.67
C LEU A 283 12.84 1.26 -11.60
N ASN A 284 13.96 1.94 -11.32
CA ASN A 284 14.03 3.40 -11.31
C ASN A 284 13.75 4.00 -12.69
N GLU A 285 14.25 3.39 -13.76
CA GLU A 285 13.93 3.78 -15.14
C GLU A 285 12.42 3.62 -15.41
N GLY A 286 11.83 2.48 -15.03
CA GLY A 286 10.38 2.27 -15.15
C GLY A 286 9.56 3.29 -14.38
N ILE A 287 10.01 3.71 -13.20
CA ILE A 287 9.37 4.77 -12.43
C ILE A 287 9.53 6.13 -13.12
N GLN A 288 10.69 6.46 -13.70
CA GLN A 288 10.83 7.71 -14.47
C GLN A 288 9.91 7.73 -15.69
N LYS A 289 9.86 6.64 -16.48
CA LYS A 289 8.93 6.51 -17.61
C LYS A 289 7.47 6.66 -17.18
N LEU A 290 7.12 6.06 -16.04
CA LEU A 290 5.81 6.23 -15.44
C LEU A 290 5.61 7.70 -15.08
N LEU A 291 6.58 8.39 -14.53
CA LEU A 291 6.48 9.80 -14.15
C LEU A 291 6.50 10.77 -15.34
N ASP A 292 7.05 10.37 -16.48
CA ASP A 292 7.14 11.16 -17.71
C ASP A 292 5.96 10.95 -18.66
N LYS A 293 4.96 10.14 -18.26
CA LYS A 293 3.78 9.78 -19.08
C LYS A 293 4.12 8.93 -20.32
N GLU A 294 5.28 8.28 -20.32
CA GLU A 294 5.65 7.32 -21.37
C GLU A 294 4.97 5.95 -21.18
N VAL A 295 4.60 5.62 -19.94
CA VAL A 295 3.82 4.42 -19.61
C VAL A 295 2.69 4.78 -18.65
N GLU A 296 1.64 3.97 -18.65
CA GLU A 296 0.44 4.17 -17.84
C GLU A 296 0.55 3.48 -16.48
N ALA A 297 1.29 2.38 -16.43
CA ALA A 297 1.53 1.61 -15.21
C ALA A 297 2.92 1.00 -15.18
N LEU A 298 3.37 0.67 -13.98
CA LEU A 298 4.57 -0.11 -13.69
C LEU A 298 4.16 -1.30 -12.82
N VAL A 299 4.54 -2.51 -13.22
CA VAL A 299 4.21 -3.73 -12.45
C VAL A 299 5.47 -4.39 -11.93
N HIS A 300 5.46 -4.70 -10.64
CA HIS A 300 6.52 -5.41 -9.93
C HIS A 300 5.94 -5.97 -8.61
N ASP A 301 6.74 -6.70 -7.85
CA ASP A 301 6.46 -7.11 -6.47
C ASP A 301 5.90 -5.97 -5.61
N GLY A 302 4.77 -6.23 -4.98
CA GLY A 302 4.07 -5.29 -4.11
C GLY A 302 4.92 -4.63 -3.03
N PRO A 303 5.58 -5.40 -2.14
CA PRO A 303 6.41 -4.84 -1.08
C PRO A 303 7.50 -3.87 -1.58
N ARG A 304 8.08 -4.16 -2.75
CA ARG A 304 9.11 -3.33 -3.38
C ARG A 304 8.51 -2.03 -3.93
N LEU A 305 7.38 -2.12 -4.62
CA LEU A 305 6.67 -0.93 -5.12
C LEU A 305 6.25 -0.01 -3.96
N LEU A 306 5.71 -0.57 -2.88
CA LEU A 306 5.31 0.19 -1.69
C LEU A 306 6.49 0.91 -1.05
N TYR A 307 7.62 0.22 -0.91
CA TYR A 307 8.84 0.80 -0.36
C TYR A 307 9.33 1.99 -1.19
N LEU A 308 9.38 1.83 -2.51
CA LEU A 308 9.82 2.89 -3.42
C LEU A 308 8.82 4.04 -3.48
N ALA A 309 7.51 3.75 -3.50
CA ALA A 309 6.45 4.77 -3.46
C ALA A 309 6.61 5.67 -2.23
N LYS A 310 6.84 5.08 -1.05
CA LYS A 310 7.05 5.84 0.19
C LYS A 310 8.25 6.79 0.09
N LEU A 311 9.36 6.35 -0.49
CA LEU A 311 10.55 7.18 -0.69
C LEU A 311 10.30 8.31 -1.70
N ILE A 312 9.66 7.99 -2.83
CA ILE A 312 9.39 8.93 -3.91
C ILE A 312 8.39 9.99 -3.46
N ASN A 313 7.28 9.58 -2.84
CA ASN A 313 6.23 10.49 -2.38
C ASN A 313 6.76 11.43 -1.30
N ARG A 314 7.65 10.96 -0.41
CA ARG A 314 8.31 11.84 0.57
C ARG A 314 9.11 12.95 -0.12
N LYS A 315 9.89 12.62 -1.15
CA LYS A 315 10.67 13.60 -1.92
C LYS A 315 9.77 14.55 -2.72
N ARG A 316 8.77 14.01 -3.42
CA ARG A 316 7.89 14.78 -4.30
C ARG A 316 6.92 15.69 -3.55
N LYS A 317 6.50 15.30 -2.34
CA LYS A 317 5.73 16.17 -1.43
C LYS A 317 6.49 17.44 -1.06
N VAL A 318 7.81 17.36 -0.90
CA VAL A 318 8.67 18.54 -0.66
C VAL A 318 8.78 19.41 -1.92
N GLU A 319 8.74 18.80 -3.11
CA GLU A 319 8.79 19.50 -4.40
C GLU A 319 7.43 19.97 -4.92
N SER A 320 6.33 19.74 -4.17
CA SER A 320 4.95 20.00 -4.60
C SER A 320 4.60 19.38 -5.97
N LYS A 321 5.13 18.18 -6.26
CA LYS A 321 4.86 17.43 -7.49
C LYS A 321 3.97 16.21 -7.21
N PRO A 322 3.14 15.76 -8.19
CA PRO A 322 2.36 14.54 -8.07
C PRO A 322 3.26 13.33 -7.76
N GLY A 323 2.85 12.51 -6.81
CA GLY A 323 3.54 11.28 -6.44
C GLY A 323 3.25 10.10 -7.36
N VAL A 324 3.41 8.92 -6.80
CA VAL A 324 2.99 7.64 -7.36
C VAL A 324 2.08 6.93 -6.36
N LEU A 325 1.13 6.15 -6.86
CA LEU A 325 0.23 5.33 -6.07
C LEU A 325 0.47 3.86 -6.39
N VAL A 326 0.44 3.00 -5.37
CA VAL A 326 0.44 1.54 -5.56
C VAL A 326 -0.97 1.05 -5.30
N ILE A 327 -1.53 0.36 -6.28
CA ILE A 327 -2.89 -0.15 -6.25
C ILE A 327 -2.96 -1.36 -5.29
N PRO A 328 -3.93 -1.41 -4.35
CA PRO A 328 -4.05 -2.50 -3.38
C PRO A 328 -4.29 -3.89 -3.98
N ALA A 329 -4.71 -3.95 -5.25
CA ALA A 329 -4.95 -5.20 -5.96
C ALA A 329 -3.64 -5.99 -6.12
N VAL A 330 -3.53 -7.09 -5.36
CA VAL A 330 -2.44 -8.07 -5.47
C VAL A 330 -2.87 -9.20 -6.41
N PHE A 331 -2.00 -9.56 -7.35
CA PHE A 331 -2.24 -10.65 -8.30
C PHE A 331 -0.97 -11.45 -8.55
N ASN A 332 -1.09 -12.60 -9.23
CA ASN A 332 0.03 -13.50 -9.54
C ASN A 332 0.92 -13.76 -8.31
N GLN A 333 0.37 -14.46 -7.31
CA GLN A 333 1.09 -14.77 -6.07
C GLN A 333 2.40 -15.52 -6.36
N GLN A 334 3.44 -15.12 -5.64
CA GLN A 334 4.81 -15.58 -5.78
C GLN A 334 5.44 -15.78 -4.42
N ASN A 335 6.34 -16.75 -4.35
CA ASN A 335 7.09 -17.05 -3.14
C ASN A 335 8.56 -16.79 -3.39
N TYR A 336 9.20 -16.11 -2.44
CA TYR A 336 10.64 -15.98 -2.39
C TYR A 336 11.25 -17.09 -1.56
N GLY A 337 12.40 -17.59 -2.01
CA GLY A 337 13.12 -18.66 -1.33
C GLY A 337 14.61 -18.36 -1.23
N ILE A 338 15.24 -19.04 -0.28
CA ILE A 338 16.70 -19.11 -0.16
C ILE A 338 17.16 -20.23 -1.08
N VAL A 339 18.21 -19.99 -1.85
CA VAL A 339 18.76 -20.98 -2.77
C VAL A 339 19.97 -21.68 -2.18
N PHE A 340 20.09 -22.98 -2.44
CA PHE A 340 21.20 -23.81 -2.02
C PHE A 340 21.68 -24.68 -3.20
N PRO A 341 22.98 -25.05 -3.26
CA PRO A 341 23.43 -26.04 -4.22
C PRO A 341 22.65 -27.35 -4.04
N ASN A 342 22.47 -28.11 -5.13
CA ASN A 342 21.78 -29.38 -5.06
C ASN A 342 22.36 -30.29 -3.98
N SER A 343 21.50 -30.90 -3.17
CA SER A 343 21.90 -31.78 -2.05
C SER A 343 22.74 -31.09 -0.98
N SER A 344 22.54 -29.78 -0.76
CA SER A 344 23.23 -29.04 0.30
C SER A 344 22.91 -29.60 1.69
N PRO A 345 23.92 -29.84 2.56
CA PRO A 345 23.68 -30.29 3.93
C PRO A 345 23.04 -29.22 4.81
N TYR A 346 22.94 -27.97 4.34
CA TYR A 346 22.40 -26.84 5.11
C TYR A 346 20.93 -26.56 4.85
N LEU A 347 20.37 -27.12 3.77
CA LEU A 347 18.99 -26.83 3.35
C LEU A 347 17.98 -27.13 4.45
N GLU A 348 18.04 -28.34 5.02
CA GLU A 348 17.08 -28.77 6.03
C GLU A 348 17.24 -27.99 7.35
N SER A 349 18.48 -27.75 7.78
CA SER A 349 18.73 -26.94 8.97
C SER A 349 18.26 -25.49 8.80
N ALA A 350 18.42 -24.92 7.61
CA ALA A 350 17.92 -23.60 7.28
C ALA A 350 16.38 -23.55 7.22
N ASN A 351 15.72 -24.58 6.68
CA ASN A 351 14.26 -24.70 6.69
C ASN A 351 13.72 -24.76 8.12
N LEU A 352 14.32 -25.57 8.98
CA LEU A 352 13.92 -25.68 10.39
C LEU A 352 14.14 -24.36 11.14
N ALA A 353 15.26 -23.68 10.90
CA ALA A 353 15.50 -22.35 11.46
C ALA A 353 14.49 -21.32 10.96
N LEU A 354 14.17 -21.33 9.66
CA LEU A 354 13.18 -20.43 9.07
C LEU A 354 11.79 -20.65 9.68
N LEU A 355 11.38 -21.91 9.91
CA LEU A 355 10.12 -22.22 10.59
C LEU A 355 10.09 -21.68 12.02
N LYS A 356 11.14 -21.93 12.81
CA LYS A 356 11.26 -21.38 14.18
C LYS A 356 11.15 -19.86 14.22
N LEU A 357 11.79 -19.16 13.27
CA LEU A 357 11.72 -17.69 13.20
C LEU A 357 10.34 -17.15 12.80
N ARG A 358 9.47 -18.00 12.23
CA ARG A 358 8.08 -17.67 11.88
C ARG A 358 7.09 -18.00 13.00
N GLU A 359 7.45 -18.91 13.91
CA GLU A 359 6.64 -19.24 15.07
C GLU A 359 6.63 -18.07 16.07
N PRO A 360 5.45 -17.63 16.57
CA PRO A 360 5.38 -16.63 17.62
C PRO A 360 5.92 -17.21 18.94
N VAL A 361 6.58 -16.37 19.73
CA VAL A 361 6.97 -16.71 21.10
C VAL A 361 5.90 -16.13 22.03
N ASP A 362 5.11 -17.01 22.66
CA ASP A 362 3.98 -16.65 23.51
C ASP A 362 2.91 -15.79 22.81
N LEU A 363 2.76 -14.53 23.22
CA LEU A 363 1.82 -13.54 22.68
C LEU A 363 2.51 -12.46 21.85
N GLU A 364 3.84 -12.56 21.67
CA GLU A 364 4.61 -11.59 20.89
C GLU A 364 4.63 -11.95 19.40
N ASP A 365 4.86 -10.95 18.56
CA ASP A 365 5.04 -11.17 17.12
C ASP A 365 6.25 -12.11 16.90
N SER A 366 6.19 -12.97 15.88
CA SER A 366 7.38 -13.75 15.52
C SER A 366 8.48 -12.84 14.97
N PHE A 367 9.73 -13.30 15.05
CA PHE A 367 10.87 -12.57 14.49
C PHE A 367 10.62 -12.19 13.01
N HIS A 368 9.99 -13.08 12.24
CA HIS A 368 9.61 -12.80 10.86
C HIS A 368 8.66 -11.61 10.73
N GLU A 369 7.61 -11.54 11.57
CA GLU A 369 6.65 -10.43 11.58
C GLU A 369 7.29 -9.11 12.03
N GLU A 370 8.19 -9.13 13.01
CA GLU A 370 8.96 -7.94 13.39
C GLU A 370 9.79 -7.41 12.21
N LEU A 371 10.45 -8.30 11.46
CA LEU A 371 11.19 -7.92 10.26
C LEU A 371 10.26 -7.33 9.18
N LYS A 372 9.05 -7.87 9.02
CA LYS A 372 8.07 -7.28 8.09
C LYS A 372 7.74 -5.85 8.49
N LYS A 373 7.39 -5.61 9.76
CA LYS A 373 7.05 -4.28 10.29
C LYS A 373 8.22 -3.30 10.15
N LYS A 374 9.45 -3.76 10.34
CA LYS A 374 10.67 -2.95 10.24
C LYS A 374 10.99 -2.52 8.81
N TRP A 375 10.92 -3.46 7.85
CA TRP A 375 11.47 -3.25 6.51
C TRP A 375 10.43 -2.99 5.43
N ILE A 376 9.22 -3.52 5.57
CA ILE A 376 8.19 -3.51 4.54
C ILE A 376 7.10 -2.51 4.94
N PRO A 377 6.92 -1.43 4.17
CA PRO A 377 5.85 -0.48 4.45
C PRO A 377 4.50 -1.14 4.18
N GLN A 378 3.60 -1.01 5.15
CA GLN A 378 2.21 -1.40 5.01
C GLN A 378 1.46 -0.29 4.24
N THR A 379 0.49 -0.69 3.43
CA THR A 379 -0.54 0.23 2.92
C THR A 379 -1.45 0.63 4.07
N ASP A 380 -1.61 1.93 4.30
CA ASP A 380 -2.61 2.50 5.21
C ASP A 380 -4.04 2.29 4.68
#